data_AF-A0A743V847-F1
#
_entry.id   AF-A0A743V847-F1
#
_cell.length_a   1.000
_cell.length_b   1.000
_cell.length_c   1.000
_cell.angle_alpha   90.00
_cell.angle_beta   90.00
_cell.angle_gamma   90.00
#
_symmetry.space_group_name_H-M   'P 1'
#
loop_
_entity.id
_entity.type
_entity.pdbx_description
1 polymer ?
#
loop_
_entity_poly.entity_id
_entity_poly.type
_entity_poly.pdbx_seq_one_letter_code
_entity_poly.pdbx_strand_id
1 'polypeptide(L)'
;MNDVIQQAMANILFNKLMECFDDLECLSGIQTTKEFRIVDELAEKLEQLLKFSNRSPCVDYELVINIWNTLYNDIAKLNNDYSLLILKLVDIYKLRMGDSFQIFGSLIKHDTKVMQKLDGEDFRKFKEYVCKGNEIVRDFRVSLLNYYSCDLTDQFLDNYHVINDDNINYTPVEIKGTSIYLDQNAVSYIVNHAKCMDQCLQAKKSNVISFVYSSYLVEDSINMNPLFLEEYLNNLLKITNHQMVGVMKNGLCFVTEPISQTIERVKKYSKLTKTFETHRFVKVIEHYHNYPELRKGREFYNEICKDPIKVFNNDGKANIPGFELIKRNFGNDELIAGLINSGKVRETTLQEKQEVIEGILDLFDFINFETESVRLDNAKKIYSSYRDNSHLIHACITDYFVTDDAKLKARGNIIYSLIGSNTKVINSKEFSQLLPKLLITV
;
A
#
# COMPACT_ATOMS: atom_id res chain seq x y z
N MET A 1 31.19 19.35 2.18
CA MET A 1 31.87 18.08 2.54
C MET A 1 31.24 17.51 3.81
N ASN A 2 31.04 18.30 4.87
CA ASN A 2 30.34 17.86 6.09
C ASN A 2 28.91 17.34 5.81
N ASP A 3 28.13 18.05 4.98
CA ASP A 3 26.75 17.64 4.66
C ASP A 3 26.68 16.29 3.93
N VAL A 4 27.66 15.99 3.07
CA VAL A 4 27.75 14.70 2.35
C VAL A 4 28.05 13.55 3.32
N ILE A 5 28.92 13.79 4.31
CA ILE A 5 29.25 12.79 5.34
C ILE A 5 28.03 12.56 6.24
N GLN A 6 27.37 13.64 6.68
CA GLN A 6 26.14 13.57 7.47
C GLN A 6 25.03 12.81 6.74
N GLN A 7 24.83 13.08 5.45
CA GLN A 7 23.88 12.34 4.61
C GLN A 7 24.23 10.86 4.54
N ALA A 8 25.51 10.53 4.33
CA ALA A 8 25.96 9.14 4.27
C ALA A 8 25.73 8.42 5.59
N MET A 9 26.00 9.07 6.73
CA MET A 9 25.73 8.53 8.06
C MET A 9 24.23 8.29 8.28
N ALA A 10 23.38 9.25 7.92
CA ALA A 10 21.94 9.14 8.00
C ALA A 10 21.44 7.93 7.19
N ASN A 11 21.88 7.81 5.94
CA ASN A 11 21.52 6.71 5.05
C ASN A 11 21.98 5.35 5.58
N ILE A 12 23.20 5.24 6.10
CA ILE A 12 23.72 3.98 6.66
C ILE A 12 22.88 3.57 7.87
N LEU A 13 22.65 4.50 8.81
CA LEU A 13 21.87 4.22 10.01
C LEU A 13 20.42 3.89 9.68
N PHE A 14 19.77 4.70 8.84
CA PHE A 14 18.40 4.50 8.39
C PHE A 14 18.20 3.10 7.78
N ASN A 15 19.05 2.72 6.82
CA ASN A 15 18.96 1.39 6.20
C ASN A 15 19.11 0.28 7.23
N LYS A 16 20.02 0.43 8.20
CA LYS A 16 20.22 -0.56 9.26
C LYS A 16 19.03 -0.65 10.21
N LEU A 17 18.42 0.47 10.57
CA LEU A 17 17.22 0.51 11.40
C LEU A 17 16.04 -0.14 10.67
N MET A 18 15.89 0.10 9.36
CA MET A 18 14.86 -0.53 8.53
C MET A 18 15.07 -2.04 8.38
N GLU A 19 16.31 -2.53 8.27
CA GLU A 19 16.61 -3.96 8.26
C GLU A 19 16.15 -4.68 9.54
N CYS A 20 16.30 -4.05 10.70
CA CYS A 20 15.88 -4.60 11.99
C CYS A 20 14.49 -4.11 12.45
N PHE A 21 13.70 -3.47 11.59
CA PHE A 21 12.45 -2.78 11.95
C PHE A 21 11.46 -3.64 12.76
N ASP A 22 11.30 -4.90 12.35
CA ASP A 22 10.37 -5.86 12.96
C ASP A 22 11.01 -6.77 14.02
N ASP A 23 12.34 -6.74 14.17
CA ASP A 23 13.06 -7.62 15.09
C ASP A 23 13.80 -6.84 16.17
N LEU A 24 13.19 -6.75 17.36
CA LEU A 24 13.77 -6.06 18.51
C LEU A 24 15.09 -6.65 18.99
N GLU A 25 15.30 -7.95 18.81
CA GLU A 25 16.59 -8.57 19.17
C GLU A 25 17.68 -8.13 18.18
N CYS A 26 17.37 -8.10 16.87
CA CYS A 26 18.24 -7.51 15.84
C CYS A 26 18.55 -6.04 16.15
N LEU A 27 17.51 -5.25 16.47
CA LEU A 27 17.60 -3.83 16.77
C LEU A 27 18.51 -3.56 17.97
N SER A 28 18.39 -4.38 19.02
CA SER A 28 19.27 -4.33 20.21
C SER A 28 20.73 -4.68 19.92
N GLY A 29 20.99 -5.36 18.80
CA GLY A 29 22.33 -5.73 18.34
C GLY A 29 22.97 -4.70 17.42
N ILE A 30 22.26 -3.64 16.99
CA ILE A 30 22.73 -2.73 15.95
C ILE A 30 24.09 -2.10 16.28
N GLN A 31 24.32 -1.70 17.54
CA GLN A 31 25.60 -1.10 17.96
C GLN A 31 26.82 -2.01 17.76
N THR A 32 26.60 -3.33 17.65
CA THR A 32 27.68 -4.29 17.42
C THR A 32 28.03 -4.46 15.94
N THR A 33 27.22 -3.92 15.03
CA THR A 33 27.33 -4.10 13.58
C THR A 33 28.44 -3.21 12.99
N LYS A 34 28.94 -3.59 11.81
CA LYS A 34 30.00 -2.81 11.14
C LYS A 34 29.48 -1.45 10.69
N GLU A 35 28.23 -1.42 10.22
CA GLU A 35 27.54 -0.25 9.73
C GLU A 35 27.41 0.81 10.84
N PHE A 36 26.99 0.40 12.04
CA PHE A 36 26.89 1.32 13.17
C PHE A 36 28.25 1.83 13.63
N ARG A 37 29.28 0.96 13.69
CA ARG A 37 30.64 1.41 14.02
C ARG A 37 31.19 2.44 13.04
N ILE A 38 30.86 2.31 11.75
CA ILE A 38 31.22 3.32 10.75
C ILE A 38 30.50 4.64 11.06
N VAL A 39 29.22 4.61 11.41
CA VAL A 39 28.48 5.81 11.82
C VAL A 39 29.12 6.44 13.06
N ASP A 40 29.46 5.68 14.10
CA ASP A 40 30.12 6.19 15.30
C ASP A 40 31.50 6.81 15.00
N GLU A 41 32.37 6.12 14.25
CA GLU A 41 33.69 6.63 13.87
C GLU A 41 33.59 7.92 13.04
N LEU A 42 32.59 8.00 12.16
CA LEU A 42 32.32 9.21 11.40
C LEU A 42 31.80 10.32 12.30
N ALA A 43 30.95 10.02 13.28
CA ALA A 43 30.38 11.00 14.21
C ALA A 43 31.47 11.65 15.05
N GLU A 44 32.40 10.87 15.60
CA GLU A 44 33.55 11.38 16.37
C GLU A 44 34.42 12.33 15.53
N LYS A 45 34.72 11.95 14.28
CA LYS A 45 35.48 12.79 13.35
C LYS A 45 34.71 14.06 12.98
N LEU A 46 33.40 13.95 12.80
CA LEU A 46 32.54 15.07 12.45
C LEU A 46 32.44 16.08 13.61
N GLU A 47 32.35 15.61 14.85
CA GLU A 47 32.36 16.46 16.04
C GLU A 47 33.66 17.27 16.16
N GLN A 48 34.81 16.64 15.85
CA GLN A 48 36.11 17.33 15.80
C GLN A 48 36.16 18.41 14.71
N LEU A 49 35.53 18.18 13.56
CA LEU A 49 35.48 19.11 12.43
C LEU A 49 34.45 20.24 12.65
N LEU A 50 33.34 19.97 13.34
CA LEU A 50 32.26 20.94 13.58
C LEU A 50 32.52 21.89 14.75
N LYS A 51 33.46 21.58 15.67
CA LYS A 51 33.89 22.47 16.76
C LYS A 51 34.28 23.90 16.31
N PHE A 52 34.51 24.10 15.02
CA PHE A 52 34.90 25.39 14.41
C PHE A 52 33.93 25.90 13.35
N SER A 53 32.73 25.31 13.21
CA SER A 53 31.76 25.70 12.17
C SER A 53 30.41 26.08 12.75
N ASN A 54 29.87 27.24 12.37
CA ASN A 54 28.51 27.69 12.71
C ASN A 54 27.44 27.10 11.77
N ARG A 55 27.70 25.96 11.11
CA ARG A 55 26.74 25.36 10.18
C ARG A 55 25.82 24.42 10.93
N SER A 56 24.51 24.57 10.70
CA SER A 56 23.50 23.61 11.14
C SER A 56 23.78 22.24 10.53
N PRO A 57 23.55 21.14 11.26
CA PRO A 57 23.59 19.80 10.67
C PRO A 57 22.57 19.66 9.54
N CYS A 58 22.85 18.73 8.63
CA CYS A 58 21.89 18.22 7.66
C CYS A 58 20.64 17.68 8.39
N VAL A 59 19.46 18.01 7.85
CA VAL A 59 18.16 17.63 8.42
C VAL A 59 18.01 16.11 8.51
N ASP A 60 18.40 15.35 7.48
CA ASP A 60 18.30 13.89 7.48
C ASP A 60 19.12 13.26 8.62
N TYR A 61 20.34 13.75 8.79
CA TYR A 61 21.21 13.32 9.87
C TYR A 61 20.59 13.59 11.23
N GLU A 62 20.10 14.81 11.45
CA GLU A 62 19.47 15.19 12.71
C GLU A 62 18.25 14.33 13.01
N LEU A 63 17.35 14.13 12.03
CA LEU A 63 16.15 13.33 12.20
C LEU A 63 16.46 11.87 12.52
N VAL A 64 17.29 11.20 11.71
CA VAL A 64 17.58 9.76 11.87
C VAL A 64 18.34 9.48 13.17
N ILE A 65 19.31 10.32 13.53
CA ILE A 65 20.05 10.19 14.79
C ILE A 65 19.14 10.45 16.00
N ASN A 66 18.26 11.45 15.92
CA ASN A 66 17.30 11.73 17.00
C ASN A 66 16.32 10.58 17.20
N ILE A 67 15.84 9.93 16.13
CA ILE A 67 14.99 8.74 16.22
C ILE A 67 15.71 7.62 17.00
N TRP A 68 16.95 7.31 16.64
CA TRP A 68 17.74 6.29 17.33
C TRP A 68 18.01 6.65 18.79
N ASN A 69 18.46 7.87 19.06
CA ASN A 69 18.78 8.32 20.41
C ASN A 69 17.54 8.34 21.31
N THR A 70 16.38 8.75 20.79
CA THR A 70 15.12 8.76 21.53
C THR A 70 14.74 7.34 21.95
N LEU A 71 14.76 6.38 21.02
CA LEU A 71 14.53 4.97 21.32
C LEU A 71 15.47 4.45 22.41
N TYR A 72 16.77 4.68 22.26
CA TYR A 72 17.77 4.19 23.20
C TYR A 72 17.57 4.80 24.60
N ASN A 73 17.32 6.11 24.67
CA ASN A 73 17.12 6.82 25.94
C ASN A 73 15.82 6.42 26.64
N ASP A 74 14.72 6.25 25.89
CA ASP A 74 13.44 5.83 26.46
C ASP A 74 13.50 4.39 27.00
N ILE A 75 14.21 3.50 26.30
CA ILE A 75 14.49 2.14 26.80
C ILE A 75 15.34 2.19 28.07
N ALA A 76 16.43 2.97 28.07
CA ALA A 76 17.30 3.10 29.24
C ALA A 76 16.53 3.64 30.46
N LYS A 77 15.66 4.64 30.24
CA LYS A 77 14.77 5.19 31.26
C LYS A 77 13.77 4.16 31.77
N LEU A 78 13.06 3.47 30.88
CA LEU A 78 12.12 2.42 31.26
C LEU A 78 12.81 1.32 32.09
N ASN A 79 14.01 0.90 31.68
CA ASN A 79 14.77 -0.10 32.41
C ASN A 79 15.20 0.39 33.79
N ASN A 80 15.57 1.66 33.93
CA ASN A 80 15.88 2.25 35.22
C ASN A 80 14.66 2.31 36.15
N ASP A 81 13.51 2.75 35.63
CA ASP A 81 12.24 2.83 36.37
C ASP A 81 11.78 1.44 36.88
N TYR A 82 12.13 0.37 36.17
CA TYR A 82 11.82 -1.02 36.52
C TYR A 82 13.06 -1.83 36.97
N SER A 83 14.14 -1.15 37.39
CA SER A 83 15.44 -1.78 37.70
C SER A 83 15.35 -2.97 38.67
N LEU A 84 14.56 -2.86 39.74
CA LEU A 84 14.36 -3.96 40.70
C LEU A 84 13.71 -5.19 40.07
N LEU A 85 12.74 -5.00 39.17
CA LEU A 85 12.10 -6.10 38.44
C LEU A 85 13.08 -6.73 37.45
N ILE A 86 13.86 -5.90 36.74
CA ILE A 86 14.85 -6.37 35.77
C ILE A 86 15.93 -7.20 36.46
N LEU A 87 16.47 -6.74 37.60
CA LEU A 87 17.47 -7.50 38.36
C LEU A 87 16.94 -8.88 38.76
N LYS A 88 15.70 -8.96 39.27
CA LYS A 88 15.05 -10.25 39.56
C LYS A 88 14.94 -11.14 38.32
N LEU A 89 14.54 -10.58 37.18
CA LEU A 89 14.39 -11.33 35.92
C LEU A 89 15.75 -11.83 35.40
N VAL A 90 16.79 -11.01 35.49
CA VAL A 90 18.17 -11.41 35.16
C VAL A 90 18.59 -12.61 36.00
N ASP A 91 18.29 -12.61 37.30
CA ASP A 91 18.61 -13.73 38.20
C ASP A 91 17.78 -14.99 37.86
N ILE A 92 16.46 -14.86 37.67
CA ILE A 92 15.54 -15.96 37.33
C ILE A 92 15.98 -16.68 36.05
N TYR A 93 16.38 -15.90 35.04
CA TYR A 93 16.75 -16.41 33.72
C TYR A 93 18.26 -16.61 33.57
N LYS A 94 19.06 -16.30 34.58
CA LYS A 94 20.53 -16.33 34.56
C LYS A 94 21.09 -15.62 33.31
N LEU A 95 20.48 -14.48 32.98
CA LEU A 95 20.91 -13.67 31.84
C LEU A 95 22.30 -13.11 32.15
N ARG A 96 23.20 -13.10 31.17
CA ARG A 96 24.41 -12.28 31.29
C ARG A 96 23.94 -10.82 31.27
N MET A 97 24.40 -10.01 32.22
CA MET A 97 24.19 -8.55 32.18
C MET A 97 24.84 -8.01 30.90
N GLY A 98 24.04 -7.92 29.84
CA GLY A 98 24.38 -7.34 28.56
C GLY A 98 23.99 -5.87 28.53
N ASP A 99 24.06 -5.27 27.35
CA ASP A 99 23.54 -3.93 27.12
C ASP A 99 22.04 -3.86 27.53
N SER A 100 21.64 -2.70 28.07
CA SER A 100 20.28 -2.44 28.57
C SER A 100 19.23 -2.70 27.48
N PHE A 101 19.55 -2.39 26.22
CA PHE A 101 18.69 -2.66 25.09
C PHE A 101 18.53 -4.17 24.83
N GLN A 102 19.60 -4.96 24.91
CA GLN A 102 19.50 -6.41 24.69
C GLN A 102 18.56 -7.10 25.70
N ILE A 103 18.61 -6.67 26.96
CA ILE A 103 17.69 -7.13 28.00
C ILE A 103 16.26 -6.74 27.63
N PHE A 104 16.02 -5.47 27.29
CA PHE A 104 14.71 -4.99 26.85
C PHE A 104 14.16 -5.79 25.66
N GLY A 105 14.92 -5.92 24.58
CA GLY A 105 14.49 -6.61 23.36
C GLY A 105 14.12 -8.07 23.62
N SER A 106 14.91 -8.76 24.44
CA SER A 106 14.65 -10.15 24.85
C SER A 106 13.38 -10.27 25.71
N LEU A 107 13.20 -9.38 26.69
CA LEU A 107 12.04 -9.41 27.59
C LEU A 107 10.74 -9.12 26.85
N ILE A 108 10.73 -8.15 25.93
CA ILE A 108 9.53 -7.80 25.14
C ILE A 108 9.21 -8.91 24.13
N LYS A 109 10.20 -9.46 23.42
CA LYS A 109 9.97 -10.49 22.40
C LYS A 109 9.44 -11.81 22.99
N HIS A 110 9.85 -12.15 24.22
CA HIS A 110 9.45 -13.38 24.90
C HIS A 110 8.50 -13.14 26.08
N ASP A 111 7.73 -12.04 26.04
CA ASP A 111 6.87 -11.56 27.11
C ASP A 111 6.00 -12.65 27.76
N THR A 112 5.38 -13.49 26.94
CA THR A 112 4.46 -14.56 27.37
C THR A 112 5.19 -15.62 28.18
N LYS A 113 6.41 -15.99 27.77
CA LYS A 113 7.26 -16.93 28.51
C LYS A 113 7.75 -16.31 29.81
N VAL A 114 8.06 -15.01 29.80
CA VAL A 114 8.49 -14.29 30.99
C VAL A 114 7.37 -14.24 32.02
N MET A 115 6.17 -13.83 31.58
CA MET A 115 4.95 -13.76 32.41
C MET A 115 4.61 -15.08 33.11
N GLN A 116 4.83 -16.24 32.47
CA GLN A 116 4.55 -17.56 33.05
C GLN A 116 5.36 -17.88 34.31
N LYS A 117 6.49 -17.20 34.54
CA LYS A 117 7.35 -17.40 35.73
C LYS A 117 7.17 -16.34 36.80
N LEU A 118 6.26 -15.39 36.59
CA LEU A 118 5.98 -14.30 37.52
C LEU A 118 4.62 -14.49 38.16
N ASP A 119 4.50 -14.11 39.42
CA ASP A 119 3.25 -14.11 40.17
C ASP A 119 3.02 -12.75 40.85
N GLY A 120 1.78 -12.57 41.34
CA GLY A 120 1.37 -11.41 42.13
C GLY A 120 1.80 -10.06 41.56
N GLU A 121 2.59 -9.32 42.34
CA GLU A 121 3.00 -7.96 42.03
C GLU A 121 4.02 -7.88 40.90
N ASP A 122 4.94 -8.84 40.80
CA ASP A 122 5.96 -8.86 39.75
C ASP A 122 5.31 -9.15 38.38
N PHE A 123 4.29 -10.01 38.32
CA PHE A 123 3.49 -10.22 37.11
C PHE A 123 2.81 -8.92 36.64
N ARG A 124 2.17 -8.20 37.57
CA ARG A 124 1.47 -6.93 37.27
C ARG A 124 2.45 -5.88 36.75
N LYS A 125 3.59 -5.71 37.42
CA LYS A 125 4.64 -4.77 37.01
C LYS A 125 5.25 -5.14 35.65
N PHE A 126 5.47 -6.42 35.39
CA PHE A 126 6.00 -6.86 34.10
C PHE A 126 4.99 -6.63 32.97
N LYS A 127 3.70 -6.84 33.22
CA LYS A 127 2.66 -6.50 32.23
C LYS A 127 2.67 -5.00 31.90
N GLU A 128 2.81 -4.13 32.90
CA GLU A 128 2.95 -2.68 32.69
C GLU A 128 4.23 -2.31 31.93
N TYR A 129 5.36 -2.94 32.28
CA TYR A 129 6.63 -2.79 31.56
C TYR A 129 6.50 -3.18 30.08
N VAL A 130 5.84 -4.30 29.78
CA VAL A 130 5.58 -4.74 28.39
C VAL A 130 4.69 -3.74 27.66
N CYS A 131 3.65 -3.20 28.30
CA CYS A 131 2.81 -2.17 27.69
C CYS A 131 3.63 -0.92 27.32
N LYS A 132 4.38 -0.37 28.26
CA LYS A 132 5.24 0.82 28.03
C LYS A 132 6.34 0.55 27.00
N GLY A 133 6.94 -0.63 27.03
CA GLY A 133 7.94 -1.05 26.05
C GLY A 133 7.37 -1.12 24.64
N ASN A 134 6.15 -1.66 24.49
CA ASN A 134 5.47 -1.69 23.20
C ASN A 134 5.09 -0.28 22.69
N GLU A 135 4.78 0.66 23.59
CA GLU A 135 4.57 2.08 23.23
C GLU A 135 5.86 2.71 22.68
N ILE A 136 6.99 2.54 23.38
CA ILE A 136 8.31 3.04 22.91
C ILE A 136 8.65 2.47 21.53
N VAL A 137 8.46 1.16 21.34
CA VAL A 137 8.73 0.49 20.05
C VAL A 137 7.80 1.00 18.95
N ARG A 138 6.52 1.21 19.25
CA ARG A 138 5.57 1.80 18.30
C ARG A 138 6.01 3.20 17.90
N ASP A 139 6.37 4.05 18.86
CA ASP A 139 6.73 5.44 18.60
C ASP A 139 8.00 5.53 17.74
N PHE A 140 9.02 4.71 18.03
CA PHE A 140 10.19 4.54 17.16
C PHE A 140 9.81 4.17 15.72
N ARG A 141 8.97 3.14 15.56
CA ARG A 141 8.54 2.66 14.24
C ARG A 141 7.81 3.75 13.46
N VAL A 142 6.88 4.45 14.10
CA VAL A 142 6.14 5.55 13.49
C VAL A 142 7.09 6.67 13.09
N SER A 143 8.02 7.09 13.95
CA SER A 143 8.98 8.13 13.60
C SER A 143 9.88 7.75 12.43
N LEU A 144 10.35 6.50 12.37
CA LEU A 144 11.18 6.01 11.28
C LEU A 144 10.42 5.93 9.95
N LEU A 145 9.16 5.45 9.98
CA LEU A 145 8.29 5.43 8.80
C LEU A 145 7.92 6.83 8.32
N ASN A 146 7.71 7.79 9.25
CA ASN A 146 7.44 9.18 8.91
C ASN A 146 8.63 9.81 8.19
N TYR A 147 9.84 9.61 8.71
CA TYR A 147 11.06 10.02 8.02
C TYR A 147 11.12 9.41 6.61
N TYR A 148 10.90 8.11 6.48
CA TYR A 148 10.97 7.43 5.18
C TYR A 148 9.90 7.95 4.20
N SER A 149 8.69 8.22 4.69
CA SER A 149 7.61 8.80 3.89
C SER A 149 7.96 10.20 3.38
N CYS A 150 8.59 11.03 4.21
CA CYS A 150 9.09 12.35 3.80
C CYS A 150 10.19 12.23 2.74
N ASP A 151 11.21 11.40 2.97
CA ASP A 151 12.29 11.16 2.00
C ASP A 151 11.76 10.65 0.66
N LEU A 152 10.80 9.73 0.66
CA LEU A 152 10.14 9.27 -0.57
C LEU A 152 9.35 10.37 -1.27
N THR A 153 8.75 11.30 -0.51
CA THR A 153 8.04 12.45 -1.08
C THR A 153 9.02 13.40 -1.75
N ASP A 154 10.15 13.71 -1.10
CA ASP A 154 11.20 14.56 -1.65
C ASP A 154 11.78 13.93 -2.93
N GLN A 155 12.09 12.64 -2.89
CA GLN A 155 12.54 11.89 -4.07
C GLN A 155 11.52 11.93 -5.22
N PHE A 156 10.22 11.83 -4.91
CA PHE A 156 9.18 11.94 -5.93
C PHE A 156 9.14 13.34 -6.54
N LEU A 157 9.13 14.40 -5.71
CA LEU A 157 9.07 15.79 -6.15
C LEU A 157 10.30 16.20 -6.96
N ASP A 158 11.50 15.76 -6.57
CA ASP A 158 12.74 16.00 -7.31
C ASP A 158 12.70 15.44 -8.74
N ASN A 159 12.00 14.31 -8.92
CA ASN A 159 11.88 13.64 -10.21
C ASN A 159 10.56 13.98 -10.93
N TYR A 160 9.64 14.74 -10.33
CA TYR A 160 8.30 15.03 -10.87
C TYR A 160 8.34 15.71 -12.24
N HIS A 161 9.39 16.48 -12.54
CA HIS A 161 9.59 17.18 -13.80
C HIS A 161 9.56 16.27 -15.05
N VAL A 162 9.69 14.95 -14.90
CA VAL A 162 9.55 14.02 -16.03
C VAL A 162 8.10 13.81 -16.45
N ILE A 163 7.13 14.06 -15.55
CA ILE A 163 5.70 14.00 -15.84
C ILE A 163 5.35 15.16 -16.76
N ASN A 164 4.80 14.83 -17.92
CA ASN A 164 4.31 15.81 -18.86
C ASN A 164 3.07 15.24 -19.57
N ASP A 165 1.95 15.95 -19.43
CA ASP A 165 0.64 15.62 -19.99
C ASP A 165 0.63 15.61 -21.52
N ASP A 166 1.54 16.36 -22.16
CA ASP A 166 1.72 16.38 -23.62
C ASP A 166 2.21 15.02 -24.17
N ASN A 167 2.62 14.08 -23.30
CA ASN A 167 3.02 12.73 -23.72
C ASN A 167 1.84 11.74 -23.85
N ILE A 168 0.59 12.21 -23.70
CA ILE A 168 -0.61 11.39 -23.84
C ILE A 168 -1.30 11.75 -25.15
N ASN A 169 -1.25 10.86 -26.14
CA ASN A 169 -1.80 11.09 -27.48
C ASN A 169 -3.08 10.29 -27.70
N TYR A 170 -4.03 10.39 -26.77
CA TYR A 170 -5.31 9.70 -26.87
C TYR A 170 -6.17 10.25 -28.01
N THR A 171 -6.59 9.36 -28.90
CA THR A 171 -7.64 9.64 -29.88
C THR A 171 -8.94 9.03 -29.37
N PRO A 172 -10.02 9.81 -29.14
CA PRO A 172 -11.32 9.28 -28.74
C PRO A 172 -11.85 8.28 -29.76
N VAL A 173 -12.50 7.21 -29.28
CA VAL A 173 -13.16 6.23 -30.13
C VAL A 173 -14.56 5.92 -29.61
N GLU A 174 -15.49 5.67 -30.53
CA GLU A 174 -16.80 5.11 -30.18
C GLU A 174 -16.71 3.58 -30.12
N ILE A 175 -17.28 3.02 -29.06
CA ILE A 175 -17.36 1.57 -28.86
C ILE A 175 -18.70 1.06 -29.37
N LYS A 176 -18.67 -0.06 -30.10
CA LYS A 176 -19.85 -0.76 -30.60
C LYS A 176 -20.12 -2.01 -29.78
N GLY A 177 -21.39 -2.32 -29.58
CA GLY A 177 -21.83 -3.51 -28.85
C GLY A 177 -21.48 -3.45 -27.37
N THR A 178 -21.35 -4.62 -26.74
CA THR A 178 -20.99 -4.76 -25.33
C THR A 178 -19.51 -4.45 -25.11
N SER A 179 -19.20 -3.57 -24.17
CA SER A 179 -17.85 -3.19 -23.79
C SER A 179 -17.32 -4.08 -22.66
N ILE A 180 -16.13 -4.66 -22.83
CA ILE A 180 -15.52 -5.58 -21.87
C ILE A 180 -14.09 -5.15 -21.55
N TYR A 181 -13.86 -4.74 -20.30
CA TYR A 181 -12.54 -4.45 -19.78
C TYR A 181 -11.81 -5.74 -19.39
N LEU A 182 -10.57 -5.90 -19.86
CA LEU A 182 -9.74 -7.08 -19.59
C LEU A 182 -8.56 -6.74 -18.67
N ASP A 183 -8.46 -7.47 -17.58
CA ASP A 183 -7.26 -7.55 -16.74
C ASP A 183 -6.21 -8.53 -17.32
N GLN A 184 -5.00 -8.55 -16.77
CA GLN A 184 -3.88 -9.38 -17.23
C GLN A 184 -4.18 -10.88 -17.18
N ASN A 185 -4.83 -11.32 -16.10
CA ASN A 185 -5.24 -12.71 -15.95
C ASN A 185 -6.32 -13.10 -16.97
N ALA A 186 -7.22 -12.17 -17.31
CA ALA A 186 -8.26 -12.41 -18.32
C ALA A 186 -7.66 -12.57 -19.72
N VAL A 187 -6.71 -11.70 -20.10
CA VAL A 187 -5.99 -11.83 -21.38
C VAL A 187 -5.25 -13.17 -21.43
N SER A 188 -4.51 -13.50 -20.37
CA SER A 188 -3.77 -14.76 -20.26
C SER A 188 -4.70 -15.97 -20.36
N TYR A 189 -5.88 -15.93 -19.74
CA TYR A 189 -6.87 -16.99 -19.82
C TYR A 189 -7.39 -17.15 -21.26
N ILE A 190 -7.79 -16.06 -21.93
CA ILE A 190 -8.34 -16.10 -23.29
C ILE A 190 -7.33 -16.73 -24.25
N VAL A 191 -6.05 -16.30 -24.18
CA VAL A 191 -4.97 -16.80 -25.05
C VAL A 191 -4.74 -18.29 -24.86
N ASN A 192 -4.79 -18.77 -23.62
CA ASN A 192 -4.58 -20.18 -23.30
C ASN A 192 -5.78 -21.09 -23.62
N HIS A 193 -6.92 -20.54 -24.04
CA HIS A 193 -8.13 -21.29 -24.37
C HIS A 193 -8.59 -21.00 -25.80
N ALA A 194 -8.10 -21.79 -26.76
CA ALA A 194 -8.32 -21.60 -28.20
C ALA A 194 -9.79 -21.31 -28.59
N LYS A 195 -10.74 -22.10 -28.06
CA LYS A 195 -12.18 -21.87 -28.30
C LYS A 195 -12.65 -20.49 -27.81
N CYS A 196 -12.17 -20.05 -26.65
CA CYS A 196 -12.53 -18.73 -26.11
C CYS A 196 -11.92 -17.62 -26.97
N MET A 197 -10.65 -17.77 -27.36
CA MET A 197 -9.98 -16.84 -28.27
C MET A 197 -10.73 -16.70 -29.60
N ASP A 198 -11.10 -17.81 -30.24
CA ASP A 198 -11.85 -17.79 -31.51
C ASP A 198 -13.18 -17.05 -31.38
N GLN A 199 -13.91 -17.28 -30.27
CA GLN A 199 -15.15 -16.59 -29.98
C GLN A 199 -14.96 -15.09 -29.73
N CYS A 200 -13.90 -14.69 -29.01
CA CYS A 200 -13.55 -13.28 -28.81
C CYS A 200 -13.25 -12.59 -30.16
N LEU A 201 -12.46 -13.23 -31.02
CA LEU A 201 -12.11 -12.69 -32.34
C LEU A 201 -13.34 -12.59 -33.25
N GLN A 202 -14.25 -13.57 -33.20
CA GLN A 202 -15.52 -13.53 -33.92
C GLN A 202 -16.41 -12.38 -33.43
N ALA A 203 -16.60 -12.25 -32.11
CA ALA A 203 -17.42 -11.22 -31.49
C ALA A 203 -16.93 -9.81 -31.81
N LYS A 204 -15.60 -9.62 -31.79
CA LYS A 204 -14.94 -8.39 -32.22
C LYS A 204 -15.20 -8.11 -33.70
N LYS A 205 -15.01 -9.11 -34.58
CA LYS A 205 -15.18 -8.93 -36.04
C LYS A 205 -16.62 -8.58 -36.41
N SER A 206 -17.61 -9.08 -35.66
CA SER A 206 -19.03 -8.76 -35.85
C SER A 206 -19.48 -7.47 -35.15
N ASN A 207 -18.59 -6.74 -34.48
CA ASN A 207 -18.89 -5.55 -33.67
C ASN A 207 -19.93 -5.80 -32.55
N VAL A 208 -20.05 -7.06 -32.09
CA VAL A 208 -20.95 -7.45 -31.00
C VAL A 208 -20.33 -7.13 -29.65
N ILE A 209 -19.00 -7.26 -29.56
CA ILE A 209 -18.22 -6.97 -28.36
C ILE A 209 -17.03 -6.11 -28.75
N SER A 210 -16.72 -5.11 -27.92
CA SER A 210 -15.45 -4.39 -27.96
C SER A 210 -14.67 -4.64 -26.68
N PHE A 211 -13.44 -5.13 -26.84
CA PHE A 211 -12.54 -5.41 -25.73
C PHE A 211 -11.62 -4.23 -25.49
N VAL A 212 -11.50 -3.79 -24.25
CA VAL A 212 -10.71 -2.62 -23.86
C VAL A 212 -9.76 -2.95 -22.71
N TYR A 213 -8.70 -2.15 -22.58
CA TYR A 213 -7.74 -2.19 -21.47
C TYR A 213 -7.40 -0.77 -21.01
N SER A 214 -6.48 -0.57 -20.05
CA SER A 214 -5.94 0.78 -19.75
C SER A 214 -4.41 0.77 -19.72
N SER A 215 -3.81 1.96 -19.57
CA SER A 215 -2.35 2.10 -19.45
C SER A 215 -1.76 1.27 -18.31
N TYR A 216 -2.53 1.05 -17.23
CA TYR A 216 -2.12 0.23 -16.10
C TYR A 216 -1.89 -1.23 -16.49
N LEU A 217 -2.68 -1.79 -17.41
CA LEU A 217 -2.43 -3.14 -17.92
C LEU A 217 -1.08 -3.24 -18.65
N VAL A 218 -0.68 -2.18 -19.37
CA VAL A 218 0.62 -2.12 -20.04
C VAL A 218 1.75 -2.02 -19.00
N GLU A 219 1.52 -1.28 -17.90
CA GLU A 219 2.45 -1.20 -16.78
C GLU A 219 2.69 -2.55 -16.12
N ASP A 220 1.64 -3.30 -15.82
CA ASP A 220 1.77 -4.66 -15.29
C ASP A 220 2.44 -5.60 -16.29
N SER A 221 2.15 -5.45 -17.57
CA SER A 221 2.78 -6.24 -18.63
C SER A 221 4.29 -6.02 -18.69
N ILE A 222 4.77 -4.78 -18.58
CA ILE A 222 6.20 -4.45 -18.63
C ILE A 222 6.96 -5.05 -17.44
N ASN A 223 6.28 -5.27 -16.31
CA ASN A 223 6.84 -5.93 -15.13
C ASN A 223 6.88 -7.47 -15.26
N MET A 224 6.34 -8.05 -16.33
CA MET A 224 6.42 -9.48 -16.62
C MET A 224 7.83 -9.92 -17.02
N ASN A 225 8.03 -11.24 -17.13
CA ASN A 225 9.25 -11.78 -17.71
C ASN A 225 9.42 -11.30 -19.17
N PRO A 226 10.56 -10.70 -19.53
CA PRO A 226 10.81 -10.19 -20.88
C PRO A 226 10.61 -11.20 -22.00
N LEU A 227 10.78 -12.51 -21.72
CA LEU A 227 10.57 -13.59 -22.70
C LEU A 227 9.12 -13.68 -23.20
N PHE A 228 8.15 -13.28 -22.38
CA PHE A 228 6.72 -13.41 -22.70
C PHE A 228 6.05 -12.07 -23.02
N LEU A 229 6.78 -10.95 -22.87
CA LEU A 229 6.21 -9.60 -23.03
C LEU A 229 5.69 -9.37 -24.45
N GLU A 230 6.50 -9.65 -25.47
CA GLU A 230 6.12 -9.40 -26.87
C GLU A 230 4.92 -10.26 -27.28
N GLU A 231 4.92 -11.54 -26.92
CA GLU A 231 3.80 -12.46 -27.15
C GLU A 231 2.52 -11.95 -26.47
N TYR A 232 2.62 -11.53 -25.21
CA TYR A 232 1.50 -11.00 -24.45
C TYR A 232 0.91 -9.75 -25.10
N LEU A 233 1.76 -8.76 -25.44
CA LEU A 233 1.31 -7.51 -26.07
C LEU A 233 0.66 -7.76 -27.44
N ASN A 234 1.23 -8.66 -28.24
CA ASN A 234 0.66 -9.04 -29.52
C ASN A 234 -0.74 -9.66 -29.36
N ASN A 235 -0.91 -10.53 -28.37
CA ASN A 235 -2.21 -11.13 -28.06
C ASN A 235 -3.23 -10.11 -27.53
N LEU A 236 -2.80 -9.21 -26.63
CA LEU A 236 -3.62 -8.11 -26.14
C LEU A 236 -4.16 -7.27 -27.31
N LEU A 237 -3.27 -6.80 -28.19
CA LEU A 237 -3.65 -5.98 -29.35
C LEU A 237 -4.54 -6.74 -30.34
N LYS A 238 -4.27 -8.03 -30.54
CA LYS A 238 -5.11 -8.89 -31.37
C LYS A 238 -6.55 -8.94 -30.86
N ILE A 239 -6.76 -8.91 -29.54
CA ILE A 239 -8.09 -8.91 -28.91
C ILE A 239 -8.70 -7.51 -28.88
N THR A 240 -7.95 -6.48 -28.47
CA THR A 240 -8.49 -5.15 -28.15
C THR A 240 -8.48 -4.16 -29.31
N ASN A 241 -7.74 -4.43 -30.39
CA ASN A 241 -7.59 -3.48 -31.51
C ASN A 241 -7.11 -2.09 -31.07
N HIS A 242 -6.18 -2.02 -30.11
CA HIS A 242 -5.72 -0.76 -29.50
C HIS A 242 -6.81 0.05 -28.79
N GLN A 243 -7.99 -0.52 -28.53
CA GLN A 243 -9.04 0.16 -27.78
C GLN A 243 -8.72 0.12 -26.30
N MET A 244 -8.79 1.29 -25.67
CA MET A 244 -8.47 1.49 -24.27
C MET A 244 -9.57 2.30 -23.59
N VAL A 245 -9.63 2.23 -22.28
CA VAL A 245 -10.22 3.29 -21.45
C VAL A 245 -9.07 4.19 -20.99
N GLY A 246 -9.25 5.49 -21.15
CA GLY A 246 -8.31 6.51 -20.68
C GLY A 246 -9.04 7.68 -20.05
N VAL A 247 -8.28 8.56 -19.41
CA VAL A 247 -8.78 9.81 -18.83
C VAL A 247 -8.43 10.95 -19.77
N MET A 248 -9.43 11.73 -20.17
CA MET A 248 -9.26 13.00 -20.90
C MET A 248 -9.88 14.13 -20.08
N LYS A 249 -9.81 15.39 -20.57
CA LYS A 249 -10.35 16.58 -19.88
C LYS A 249 -11.80 16.43 -19.38
N ASN A 250 -12.60 15.60 -20.06
CA ASN A 250 -14.01 15.37 -19.72
C ASN A 250 -14.26 14.11 -18.86
N GLY A 251 -13.22 13.52 -18.28
CA GLY A 251 -13.30 12.30 -17.48
C GLY A 251 -12.95 11.04 -18.27
N LEU A 252 -13.43 9.90 -17.78
CA LEU A 252 -13.19 8.59 -18.39
C LEU A 252 -13.89 8.46 -19.75
N CYS A 253 -13.15 8.01 -20.75
CA CYS A 253 -13.68 7.74 -22.09
C CYS A 253 -12.93 6.61 -22.80
N PHE A 254 -13.51 6.11 -23.88
CA PHE A 254 -12.84 5.16 -24.75
C PHE A 254 -11.90 5.87 -25.71
N VAL A 255 -10.67 5.38 -25.80
CA VAL A 255 -9.59 5.99 -26.55
C VAL A 255 -8.77 4.94 -27.29
N THR A 256 -7.91 5.39 -28.19
CA THR A 256 -6.85 4.57 -28.79
C THR A 256 -5.52 5.32 -28.80
N GLU A 257 -4.44 4.57 -28.67
CA GLU A 257 -3.06 5.05 -28.74
C GLU A 257 -2.17 3.91 -29.30
N PRO A 258 -1.12 4.21 -30.09
CA PRO A 258 -0.09 3.23 -30.40
C PRO A 258 0.55 2.70 -29.12
N ILE A 259 0.55 1.37 -28.92
CA ILE A 259 1.03 0.77 -27.66
C ILE A 259 2.49 1.11 -27.35
N SER A 260 3.30 1.36 -28.38
CA SER A 260 4.69 1.77 -28.24
C SER A 260 4.81 3.08 -27.45
N GLN A 261 3.90 4.04 -27.66
CA GLN A 261 3.89 5.30 -26.92
C GLN A 261 3.53 5.08 -25.44
N THR A 262 2.55 4.21 -25.17
CA THR A 262 2.21 3.81 -23.80
C THR A 262 3.40 3.13 -23.12
N ILE A 263 4.10 2.23 -23.80
CA ILE A 263 5.28 1.52 -23.28
C ILE A 263 6.43 2.49 -22.96
N GLU A 264 6.73 3.42 -23.87
CA GLU A 264 7.74 4.45 -23.65
C GLU A 264 7.41 5.32 -22.44
N ARG A 265 6.14 5.70 -22.30
CA ARG A 265 5.63 6.49 -21.16
C ARG A 265 5.77 5.73 -19.84
N VAL A 266 5.36 4.46 -19.79
CA VAL A 266 5.55 3.62 -18.59
C VAL A 266 7.03 3.50 -18.23
N LYS A 267 7.91 3.22 -19.20
CA LYS A 267 9.35 3.12 -18.94
C LYS A 267 9.92 4.43 -18.40
N LYS A 268 9.51 5.57 -18.98
CA LYS A 268 9.90 6.91 -18.54
C LYS A 268 9.50 7.17 -17.09
N TYR A 269 8.31 6.73 -16.67
CA TYR A 269 7.76 6.97 -15.32
C TYR A 269 8.13 5.89 -14.30
N SER A 270 8.75 4.78 -14.72
CA SER A 270 9.02 3.60 -13.88
C SER A 270 9.71 3.88 -12.54
N LYS A 271 10.63 4.84 -12.48
CA LYS A 271 11.29 5.24 -11.21
C LYS A 271 10.30 5.95 -10.27
N LEU A 272 9.52 6.89 -10.80
CA LEU A 272 8.50 7.61 -10.03
C LEU A 272 7.40 6.66 -9.54
N THR A 273 6.91 5.74 -10.38
CA THR A 273 5.92 4.73 -9.97
C THR A 273 6.45 3.94 -8.78
N LYS A 274 7.69 3.44 -8.84
CA LYS A 274 8.29 2.66 -7.74
C LYS A 274 8.42 3.46 -6.45
N THR A 275 8.81 4.74 -6.54
CA THR A 275 8.85 5.63 -5.37
C THR A 275 7.45 5.82 -4.78
N PHE A 276 6.44 6.04 -5.61
CA PHE A 276 5.04 6.17 -5.18
C PHE A 276 4.49 4.89 -4.53
N GLU A 277 4.74 3.72 -5.13
CA GLU A 277 4.36 2.42 -4.57
C GLU A 277 5.01 2.16 -3.21
N THR A 278 6.30 2.49 -3.10
CA THR A 278 7.04 2.39 -1.83
C THR A 278 6.43 3.32 -0.79
N HIS A 279 6.10 4.56 -1.17
CA HIS A 279 5.45 5.52 -0.28
C HIS A 279 4.08 5.01 0.21
N ARG A 280 3.25 4.48 -0.69
CA ARG A 280 1.94 3.90 -0.33
C ARG A 280 2.07 2.72 0.63
N PHE A 281 3.04 1.84 0.41
CA PHE A 281 3.33 0.74 1.32
C PHE A 281 3.78 1.22 2.70
N VAL A 282 4.70 2.19 2.77
CA VAL A 282 5.13 2.80 4.04
C VAL A 282 3.93 3.36 4.80
N LYS A 283 3.02 4.07 4.11
CA LYS A 283 1.78 4.57 4.69
C LYS A 283 0.86 3.47 5.23
N VAL A 284 0.81 2.30 4.59
CA VAL A 284 0.03 1.16 5.12
C VAL A 284 0.67 0.56 6.37
N ILE A 285 1.99 0.48 6.44
CA ILE A 285 2.69 0.04 7.67
C ILE A 285 2.48 1.07 8.78
N GLU A 286 2.59 2.37 8.46
CA GLU A 286 2.34 3.47 9.39
C GLU A 286 0.90 3.41 9.94
N HIS A 287 -0.07 3.25 9.05
CA HIS A 287 -1.48 3.08 9.38
C HIS A 287 -1.71 1.89 10.32
N TYR A 288 -1.06 0.75 10.07
CA TYR A 288 -1.15 -0.41 10.94
C TYR A 288 -0.72 -0.10 12.38
N HIS A 289 0.30 0.74 12.57
CA HIS A 289 0.76 1.17 13.90
C HIS A 289 -0.11 2.26 14.52
N ASN A 290 -0.59 3.21 13.72
CA ASN A 290 -1.39 4.36 14.17
C ASN A 290 -2.84 3.98 14.54
N TYR A 291 -3.42 2.97 13.90
CA TYR A 291 -4.83 2.61 14.05
C TYR A 291 -5.03 1.11 14.38
N PRO A 292 -4.60 0.64 15.57
CA PRO A 292 -4.65 -0.78 15.94
C PRO A 292 -6.07 -1.37 16.00
N GLU A 293 -7.08 -0.55 16.26
CA GLU A 293 -8.51 -0.88 16.26
C GLU A 293 -9.09 -1.15 14.87
N LEU A 294 -8.46 -0.66 13.79
CA LEU A 294 -8.88 -0.90 12.40
C LEU A 294 -8.16 -2.07 11.74
N ARG A 295 -7.31 -2.79 12.49
CA ARG A 295 -6.59 -3.96 11.97
C ARG A 295 -7.57 -5.10 11.62
N LYS A 296 -7.15 -5.96 10.69
CA LYS A 296 -7.87 -7.19 10.36
C LYS A 296 -8.15 -8.04 11.61
N GLY A 297 -9.36 -8.56 11.69
CA GLY A 297 -9.85 -9.34 12.83
C GLY A 297 -10.39 -8.52 14.01
N ARG A 298 -10.29 -7.18 13.97
CA ARG A 298 -10.94 -6.29 14.94
C ARG A 298 -12.42 -6.10 14.64
N GLU A 299 -13.14 -5.54 15.61
CA GLU A 299 -14.60 -5.43 15.57
C GLU A 299 -15.10 -4.74 14.30
N PHE A 300 -14.58 -3.56 13.96
CA PHE A 300 -14.99 -2.85 12.73
C PHE A 300 -14.74 -3.68 11.46
N TYR A 301 -13.55 -4.26 11.34
CA TYR A 301 -13.19 -5.13 10.21
C TYR A 301 -14.15 -6.32 10.09
N ASN A 302 -14.48 -6.97 11.21
CA ASN A 302 -15.38 -8.12 11.22
C ASN A 302 -16.82 -7.75 10.84
N GLU A 303 -17.28 -6.55 11.20
CA GLU A 303 -18.60 -6.06 10.79
C GLU A 303 -18.63 -5.71 9.30
N ILE A 304 -17.64 -4.96 8.80
CA ILE A 304 -17.60 -4.58 7.38
C ILE A 304 -17.50 -5.81 6.48
N CYS A 305 -16.73 -6.84 6.85
CA CYS A 305 -16.62 -8.07 6.06
C CYS A 305 -17.92 -8.86 5.92
N LYS A 306 -18.92 -8.66 6.77
CA LYS A 306 -20.22 -9.34 6.65
C LYS A 306 -21.07 -8.72 5.54
N ASP A 307 -21.19 -7.40 5.55
CA ASP A 307 -21.99 -6.63 4.61
C ASP A 307 -21.55 -5.15 4.65
N PRO A 308 -20.62 -4.74 3.77
CA PRO A 308 -20.08 -3.38 3.76
C PRO A 308 -21.15 -2.30 3.57
N ILE A 309 -22.12 -2.56 2.69
CA ILE A 309 -23.18 -1.61 2.36
C ILE A 309 -24.11 -1.42 3.56
N LYS A 310 -24.46 -2.52 4.25
CA LYS A 310 -25.31 -2.44 5.43
C LYS A 310 -24.64 -1.72 6.59
N VAL A 311 -23.33 -1.89 6.78
CA VAL A 311 -22.58 -1.18 7.84
C VAL A 311 -22.71 0.33 7.66
N PHE A 312 -22.45 0.86 6.47
CA PHE A 312 -22.55 2.31 6.22
C PHE A 312 -23.99 2.84 6.27
N ASN A 313 -24.97 2.02 5.88
CA ASN A 313 -26.40 2.36 5.96
C ASN A 313 -27.00 2.28 7.38
N ASN A 314 -26.32 1.64 8.33
CA ASN A 314 -26.86 1.44 9.69
C ASN A 314 -26.52 2.63 10.59
N ASP A 315 -27.49 3.18 11.32
CA ASP A 315 -27.24 4.23 12.31
C ASP A 315 -26.44 3.72 13.52
N GLY A 316 -26.51 2.42 13.80
CA GLY A 316 -25.70 1.76 14.83
C GLY A 316 -24.19 1.74 14.55
N LYS A 317 -23.74 2.14 13.36
CA LYS A 317 -22.31 2.20 12.99
C LYS A 317 -21.48 3.10 13.91
N ALA A 318 -22.10 4.15 14.47
CA ALA A 318 -21.46 5.05 15.43
C ALA A 318 -21.00 4.33 16.72
N ASN A 319 -21.62 3.21 17.06
CA ASN A 319 -21.27 2.42 18.24
C ASN A 319 -20.19 1.38 17.96
N ILE A 320 -19.76 1.19 16.71
CA ILE A 320 -18.72 0.22 16.36
C ILE A 320 -17.35 0.85 16.65
N PRO A 321 -16.51 0.25 17.53
CA PRO A 321 -15.19 0.79 17.82
C PRO A 321 -14.36 0.99 16.56
N GLY A 322 -13.79 2.19 16.40
CA GLY A 322 -13.02 2.58 15.22
C GLY A 322 -13.79 3.45 14.23
N PHE A 323 -15.13 3.48 14.26
CA PHE A 323 -15.92 4.30 13.33
C PHE A 323 -15.66 5.81 13.48
N GLU A 324 -15.43 6.30 14.70
CA GLU A 324 -15.10 7.71 14.93
C GLU A 324 -13.83 8.16 14.18
N LEU A 325 -12.87 7.25 13.98
CA LEU A 325 -11.66 7.54 13.23
C LEU A 325 -11.94 7.65 11.73
N ILE A 326 -12.84 6.81 11.22
CA ILE A 326 -13.30 6.87 9.84
C ILE A 326 -14.03 8.20 9.62
N LYS A 327 -14.96 8.54 10.51
CA LYS A 327 -15.70 9.81 10.46
C LYS A 327 -14.77 11.02 10.53
N ARG A 328 -13.73 10.97 11.37
CA ARG A 328 -12.73 12.04 11.46
C ARG A 328 -11.94 12.22 10.18
N ASN A 329 -11.55 11.13 9.51
CA ASN A 329 -10.70 11.19 8.31
C ASN A 329 -11.50 11.45 7.02
N PHE A 330 -12.73 10.95 6.92
CA PHE A 330 -13.51 10.96 5.67
C PHE A 330 -14.90 11.61 5.79
N GLY A 331 -15.34 11.97 6.99
CA GLY A 331 -16.69 12.52 7.22
C GLY A 331 -16.92 13.93 6.67
N ASN A 332 -15.84 14.63 6.30
CA ASN A 332 -15.86 15.97 5.69
C ASN A 332 -15.38 15.95 4.22
N ASP A 333 -15.08 14.78 3.66
CA ASP A 333 -14.68 14.64 2.26
C ASP A 333 -15.89 14.90 1.34
N GLU A 334 -15.81 15.90 0.46
CA GLU A 334 -16.96 16.32 -0.36
C GLU A 334 -17.51 15.20 -1.28
N LEU A 335 -16.68 14.22 -1.64
CA LEU A 335 -17.04 13.14 -2.56
C LEU A 335 -17.64 11.94 -1.83
N ILE A 336 -17.06 11.56 -0.67
CA ILE A 336 -17.45 10.33 0.04
C ILE A 336 -18.11 10.55 1.42
N ALA A 337 -18.20 11.78 1.93
CA ALA A 337 -18.85 12.06 3.21
C ALA A 337 -20.30 11.55 3.25
N GLY A 338 -21.01 11.58 2.12
CA GLY A 338 -22.36 11.01 2.02
C GLY A 338 -22.41 9.52 2.40
N LEU A 339 -21.41 8.74 1.97
CA LEU A 339 -21.29 7.31 2.30
C LEU A 339 -21.06 7.14 3.80
N ILE A 340 -20.17 7.93 4.39
CA ILE A 340 -19.83 7.83 5.81
C ILE A 340 -21.01 8.26 6.69
N ASN A 341 -21.65 9.38 6.36
CA ASN A 341 -22.66 9.99 7.21
C ASN A 341 -24.06 9.39 6.99
N SER A 342 -24.39 8.95 5.77
CA SER A 342 -25.74 8.52 5.40
C SER A 342 -25.82 7.18 4.66
N GLY A 343 -24.68 6.54 4.39
CA GLY A 343 -24.63 5.26 3.66
C GLY A 343 -24.83 5.38 2.14
N LYS A 344 -24.93 6.61 1.61
CA LYS A 344 -25.22 6.89 0.20
C LYS A 344 -24.13 7.73 -0.43
N VAL A 345 -23.66 7.30 -1.60
CA VAL A 345 -22.87 8.16 -2.47
C VAL A 345 -23.84 9.01 -3.30
N ARG A 346 -23.53 10.30 -3.49
CA ARG A 346 -24.33 11.17 -4.36
C ARG A 346 -24.24 10.72 -5.81
N GLU A 347 -25.20 11.12 -6.64
CA GLU A 347 -25.03 10.98 -8.09
C GLU A 347 -23.82 11.80 -8.55
N THR A 348 -22.99 11.19 -9.40
CA THR A 348 -21.69 11.71 -9.82
C THR A 348 -21.62 11.78 -11.34
N THR A 349 -21.03 12.86 -11.85
CA THR A 349 -20.71 13.00 -13.27
C THR A 349 -19.60 12.02 -13.68
N LEU A 350 -19.41 11.80 -14.98
CA LEU A 350 -18.30 10.98 -15.47
C LEU A 350 -16.91 11.53 -15.06
N GLN A 351 -16.80 12.84 -14.86
CA GLN A 351 -15.57 13.48 -14.37
C GLN A 351 -15.30 13.11 -12.91
N GLU A 352 -16.34 13.17 -12.06
CA GLU A 352 -16.21 12.91 -10.62
C GLU A 352 -16.10 11.42 -10.28
N LYS A 353 -16.55 10.52 -11.17
CA LYS A 353 -16.53 9.06 -10.91
C LYS A 353 -15.14 8.55 -10.56
N GLN A 354 -14.09 9.04 -11.22
CA GLN A 354 -12.73 8.65 -10.90
C GLN A 354 -12.39 9.00 -9.45
N GLU A 355 -12.54 10.27 -9.08
CA GLU A 355 -12.18 10.79 -7.76
C GLU A 355 -13.01 10.13 -6.64
N VAL A 356 -14.29 9.82 -6.91
CA VAL A 356 -15.16 9.12 -5.97
C VAL A 356 -14.72 7.67 -5.78
N ILE A 357 -14.35 6.97 -6.86
CA ILE A 357 -13.80 5.60 -6.75
C ILE A 357 -12.48 5.62 -5.97
N GLU A 358 -11.59 6.58 -6.26
CA GLU A 358 -10.34 6.78 -5.53
C GLU A 358 -10.59 7.01 -4.03
N GLY A 359 -11.52 7.91 -3.67
CA GLY A 359 -11.89 8.15 -2.27
C GLY A 359 -12.47 6.91 -1.57
N ILE A 360 -13.31 6.11 -2.25
CA ILE A 360 -13.82 4.86 -1.67
C ILE A 360 -12.70 3.83 -1.51
N LEU A 361 -11.74 3.76 -2.43
CA LEU A 361 -10.58 2.89 -2.32
C LEU A 361 -9.66 3.30 -1.17
N ASP A 362 -9.38 4.60 -1.00
CA ASP A 362 -8.62 5.12 0.14
C ASP A 362 -9.34 4.82 1.47
N LEU A 363 -10.67 4.92 1.50
CA LEU A 363 -11.48 4.47 2.65
C LEU A 363 -11.31 2.97 2.90
N PHE A 364 -11.41 2.12 1.87
CA PHE A 364 -11.26 0.67 1.99
C PHE A 364 -9.87 0.28 2.49
N ASP A 365 -8.84 0.96 2.01
CA ASP A 365 -7.46 0.75 2.45
C ASP A 365 -7.29 1.19 3.92
N PHE A 366 -7.88 2.32 4.32
CA PHE A 366 -7.89 2.79 5.72
C PHE A 366 -8.58 1.80 6.67
N ILE A 367 -9.69 1.17 6.27
CA ILE A 367 -10.38 0.17 7.11
C ILE A 367 -9.86 -1.26 6.91
N ASN A 368 -8.79 -1.44 6.13
CA ASN A 368 -8.21 -2.73 5.74
C ASN A 368 -9.18 -3.71 5.04
N PHE A 369 -10.25 -3.21 4.40
CA PHE A 369 -11.24 -4.04 3.73
C PHE A 369 -10.67 -4.66 2.45
N GLU A 370 -10.64 -6.00 2.37
CA GLU A 370 -10.12 -6.74 1.21
C GLU A 370 -8.71 -6.28 0.76
N THR A 371 -7.85 -5.85 1.70
CA THR A 371 -6.45 -5.48 1.40
C THR A 371 -5.51 -6.69 1.41
N GLU A 372 -4.23 -6.51 1.10
CA GLU A 372 -3.17 -7.47 1.44
C GLU A 372 -2.90 -7.54 2.96
N SER A 373 -2.23 -8.59 3.42
CA SER A 373 -1.79 -8.66 4.82
C SER A 373 -0.57 -7.76 5.04
N VAL A 374 -0.68 -6.84 5.98
CA VAL A 374 0.37 -5.86 6.31
C VAL A 374 1.56 -6.57 6.97
N ARG A 375 2.58 -6.86 6.16
CA ARG A 375 3.88 -7.43 6.57
C ARG A 375 4.96 -6.93 5.62
N LEU A 376 6.18 -6.71 6.13
CA LEU A 376 7.29 -6.23 5.30
C LEU A 376 7.65 -7.20 4.16
N ASP A 377 7.57 -8.51 4.40
CA ASP A 377 7.80 -9.56 3.39
C ASP A 377 6.75 -9.60 2.26
N ASN A 378 5.59 -8.97 2.47
CA ASN A 378 4.52 -8.86 1.48
C ASN A 378 4.59 -7.59 0.63
N ALA A 379 5.64 -6.76 0.76
CA ALA A 379 5.79 -5.49 0.05
C ALA A 379 5.42 -5.57 -1.43
N LYS A 380 5.92 -6.59 -2.15
CA LYS A 380 5.62 -6.79 -3.58
C LYS A 380 4.13 -6.95 -3.89
N LYS A 381 3.39 -7.68 -3.06
CA LYS A 381 1.95 -7.87 -3.25
C LYS A 381 1.17 -6.59 -2.95
N ILE A 382 1.59 -5.89 -1.89
CA ILE A 382 1.00 -4.60 -1.52
C ILE A 382 1.21 -3.57 -2.65
N TYR A 383 2.43 -3.47 -3.21
CA TYR A 383 2.71 -2.63 -4.38
C TYR A 383 1.79 -2.95 -5.56
N SER A 384 1.66 -4.23 -5.91
CA SER A 384 0.77 -4.67 -7.01
C SER A 384 -0.68 -4.26 -6.78
N SER A 385 -1.18 -4.45 -5.56
CA SER A 385 -2.59 -4.17 -5.24
C SER A 385 -3.00 -2.71 -5.44
N TYR A 386 -2.05 -1.75 -5.32
CA TYR A 386 -2.33 -0.34 -5.60
C TYR A 386 -2.49 -0.06 -7.09
N ARG A 387 -1.76 -0.76 -7.96
CA ARG A 387 -1.96 -0.66 -9.41
C ARG A 387 -3.25 -1.35 -9.82
N ASP A 388 -3.58 -2.48 -9.19
CA ASP A 388 -4.80 -3.23 -9.48
C ASP A 388 -6.06 -2.38 -9.23
N ASN A 389 -6.04 -1.54 -8.18
CA ASN A 389 -7.11 -0.58 -7.88
C ASN A 389 -7.41 0.37 -9.07
N SER A 390 -6.43 0.72 -9.90
CA SER A 390 -6.64 1.55 -11.08
C SER A 390 -7.45 0.86 -12.17
N HIS A 391 -7.49 -0.48 -12.21
CA HIS A 391 -8.39 -1.20 -13.10
C HIS A 391 -9.87 -0.95 -12.72
N LEU A 392 -10.18 -0.82 -11.43
CA LEU A 392 -11.55 -0.53 -10.98
C LEU A 392 -12.04 0.83 -11.47
N ILE A 393 -11.16 1.83 -11.48
CA ILE A 393 -11.46 3.16 -12.02
C ILE A 393 -11.77 3.06 -13.51
N HIS A 394 -10.89 2.44 -14.29
CA HIS A 394 -11.02 2.41 -15.75
C HIS A 394 -12.16 1.50 -16.24
N ALA A 395 -12.44 0.41 -15.53
CA ALA A 395 -13.50 -0.49 -15.93
C ALA A 395 -14.91 0.05 -15.62
N CYS A 396 -15.06 1.11 -14.80
CA CYS A 396 -16.36 1.58 -14.32
C CYS A 396 -17.31 2.15 -15.39
N ILE A 397 -16.81 2.41 -16.61
CA ILE A 397 -17.62 2.85 -17.76
C ILE A 397 -17.95 1.70 -18.73
N THR A 398 -17.54 0.46 -18.41
CA THR A 398 -17.74 -0.71 -19.26
C THR A 398 -18.92 -1.56 -18.80
N ASP A 399 -19.42 -2.46 -19.65
CA ASP A 399 -20.50 -3.38 -19.26
C ASP A 399 -19.98 -4.51 -18.35
N TYR A 400 -18.76 -4.99 -18.63
CA TYR A 400 -18.12 -6.05 -17.86
C TYR A 400 -16.65 -5.76 -17.55
N PHE A 401 -16.25 -6.07 -16.33
CA PHE A 401 -14.85 -6.14 -15.92
C PHE A 401 -14.47 -7.61 -15.70
N VAL A 402 -13.50 -8.13 -16.45
CA VAL A 402 -13.04 -9.52 -16.30
C VAL A 402 -11.73 -9.57 -15.52
N THR A 403 -11.77 -10.12 -14.31
CA THR A 403 -10.60 -10.36 -13.44
C THR A 403 -10.78 -11.63 -12.61
N ASP A 404 -9.69 -12.37 -12.42
CA ASP A 404 -9.66 -13.53 -11.51
C ASP A 404 -9.23 -13.16 -10.09
N ASP A 405 -8.93 -11.88 -9.82
CA ASP A 405 -8.61 -11.40 -8.48
C ASP A 405 -9.88 -11.30 -7.62
N ALA A 406 -9.94 -12.12 -6.58
CA ALA A 406 -11.10 -12.20 -5.69
C ALA A 406 -11.31 -10.92 -4.85
N LYS A 407 -10.23 -10.25 -4.42
CA LYS A 407 -10.29 -9.02 -3.63
C LYS A 407 -10.73 -7.86 -4.50
N LEU A 408 -10.19 -7.76 -5.71
CA LEU A 408 -10.57 -6.77 -6.70
C LEU A 408 -12.04 -6.94 -7.11
N LYS A 409 -12.48 -8.19 -7.31
CA LYS A 409 -13.89 -8.51 -7.56
C LYS A 409 -14.80 -8.10 -6.40
N ALA A 410 -14.41 -8.39 -5.15
CA ALA A 410 -15.17 -8.00 -3.97
C ALA A 410 -15.29 -6.47 -3.86
N ARG A 411 -14.17 -5.74 -3.97
CA ARG A 411 -14.12 -4.27 -3.95
C ARG A 411 -14.95 -3.66 -5.07
N GLY A 412 -14.75 -4.12 -6.31
CA GLY A 412 -15.43 -3.60 -7.50
C GLY A 412 -16.95 -3.76 -7.44
N ASN A 413 -17.45 -4.91 -7.00
CA ASN A 413 -18.90 -5.13 -6.86
C ASN A 413 -19.55 -4.13 -5.89
N ILE A 414 -18.87 -3.81 -4.79
CA ILE A 414 -19.38 -2.83 -3.82
C ILE A 414 -19.28 -1.43 -4.38
N ILE A 415 -18.12 -1.03 -4.90
CA ILE A 415 -17.87 0.30 -5.45
C ILE A 415 -18.87 0.62 -6.55
N TYR A 416 -19.03 -0.27 -7.53
CA TYR A 416 -19.96 -0.07 -8.65
C TYR A 416 -21.41 0.00 -8.20
N SER A 417 -21.80 -0.81 -7.19
CA SER A 417 -23.11 -0.69 -6.57
C SER A 417 -23.32 0.65 -5.86
N LEU A 418 -22.30 1.18 -5.19
CA LEU A 418 -22.39 2.44 -4.45
C LEU A 418 -22.50 3.65 -5.39
N ILE A 419 -21.74 3.67 -6.49
CA ILE A 419 -21.72 4.79 -7.45
C ILE A 419 -22.78 4.66 -8.56
N GLY A 420 -23.58 3.60 -8.55
CA GLY A 420 -24.58 3.33 -9.58
C GLY A 420 -23.99 3.00 -10.96
N SER A 421 -22.82 2.36 -11.01
CA SER A 421 -22.29 1.84 -12.27
C SER A 421 -22.95 0.50 -12.63
N ASN A 422 -23.24 0.32 -13.92
CA ASN A 422 -23.79 -0.92 -14.47
C ASN A 422 -22.72 -1.99 -14.74
N THR A 423 -21.44 -1.68 -14.54
CA THR A 423 -20.33 -2.62 -14.76
C THR A 423 -20.47 -3.85 -13.88
N LYS A 424 -20.44 -5.04 -14.49
CA LYS A 424 -20.44 -6.32 -13.77
C LYS A 424 -19.03 -6.89 -13.68
N VAL A 425 -18.57 -7.18 -12.47
CA VAL A 425 -17.25 -7.82 -12.28
C VAL A 425 -17.39 -9.34 -12.29
N ILE A 426 -16.71 -9.98 -13.24
CA ILE A 426 -16.78 -11.42 -13.47
C ILE A 426 -15.37 -12.02 -13.58
N ASN A 427 -15.25 -13.32 -13.32
CA ASN A 427 -14.00 -14.05 -13.51
C ASN A 427 -13.91 -14.63 -14.94
N SER A 428 -12.72 -15.12 -15.30
CA SER A 428 -12.45 -15.61 -16.66
C SER A 428 -13.33 -16.80 -17.05
N LYS A 429 -13.71 -17.64 -16.08
CA LYS A 429 -14.61 -18.79 -16.28
C LYS A 429 -16.04 -18.35 -16.55
N GLU A 430 -16.56 -17.42 -15.75
CA GLU A 430 -17.88 -16.79 -15.93
C GLU A 430 -17.96 -16.10 -17.30
N PHE A 431 -16.90 -15.36 -17.67
CA PHE A 431 -16.78 -14.73 -18.98
C PHE A 431 -16.87 -15.74 -20.13
N SER A 432 -16.09 -16.84 -20.08
CA SER A 432 -16.12 -17.88 -21.11
C SER A 432 -17.51 -18.54 -21.26
N GLN A 433 -18.29 -18.63 -20.19
CA GLN A 433 -19.67 -19.15 -20.23
C GLN A 433 -20.69 -18.14 -20.75
N LEU A 434 -20.43 -16.85 -20.54
CA LEU A 434 -21.27 -15.74 -20.99
C LEU A 434 -21.08 -15.45 -22.49
N LEU A 435 -19.86 -15.57 -22.99
CA LEU A 435 -19.47 -15.19 -24.34
C LEU A 435 -20.36 -15.78 -25.46
N PRO A 436 -20.74 -17.08 -25.44
CA PRO A 436 -21.64 -17.64 -26.44
C PRO A 436 -23.04 -17.02 -26.41
N LYS A 437 -23.52 -16.60 -25.24
CA LYS A 437 -24.85 -15.99 -25.09
C LYS A 437 -24.86 -14.58 -25.68
N LEU A 438 -23.81 -13.81 -25.43
CA LEU A 438 -23.63 -12.47 -26.01
C LEU A 438 -23.61 -12.50 -27.54
N LEU A 439 -23.01 -13.55 -28.12
CA LEU A 439 -22.97 -13.77 -29.57
C LEU A 439 -24.33 -14.11 -30.21
N ILE A 440 -25.29 -14.66 -29.44
CA ILE A 440 -26.63 -15.06 -29.93
C ILE A 440 -27.63 -13.89 -29.82
N THR A 441 -27.35 -12.90 -28.97
CA THR A 441 -28.31 -11.82 -28.66
C THR A 441 -28.24 -10.65 -29.65
N VAL A 442 -27.60 -10.85 -30.82
CA VAL A 442 -27.45 -9.83 -31.87
C VAL A 442 -28.09 -10.25 -33.17
#